data_AF-A0A1X6ZQV7-F1
#
_entry.id   AF-A0A1X6ZQV7-F1
#
_cell.length_a   1.000
_cell.length_b   1.000
_cell.length_c   1.000
_cell.angle_alpha   90.00
_cell.angle_beta   90.00
_cell.angle_gamma   90.00
#
_symmetry.space_group_name_H-M   'P 1'
#
loop_
_entity.id
_entity.type
_entity.pdbx_description
1 polymer ?
#
loop_
_entity_poly.entity_id
_entity_poly.type
_entity_poly.pdbx_seq_one_letter_code
_entity_poly.pdbx_strand_id
1 'polypeptide(L)'
;MTAEVRLARALGREFPRLPVTGRFEPGANQEADHVTVTDRQGGIWTLTLFSRGPHSRRNGLLRELAAAARRCRLHSVDRLGYREISAFEVTDWVDPAHPWQPAKLRLRATKRFRHSDEADTDAKAEDFA
;
A
#
# COMPACT_ATOMS: atom_id res chain seq x y z
N MET A 1 3.18 5.83 -13.87
CA MET A 1 3.30 4.92 -12.70
C MET A 1 1.93 4.74 -12.07
N THR A 2 1.40 3.51 -12.06
CA THR A 2 0.06 3.19 -11.54
C THR A 2 0.01 3.25 -10.01
N ALA A 3 -1.19 3.26 -9.44
CA ALA A 3 -1.36 3.37 -8.00
C ALA A 3 -0.90 2.09 -7.26
N GLU A 4 -0.99 0.91 -7.90
CA GLU A 4 -0.41 -0.36 -7.41
C GLU A 4 1.10 -0.27 -7.25
N VAL A 5 1.80 0.27 -8.24
CA VAL A 5 3.27 0.43 -8.18
C VAL A 5 3.66 1.40 -7.07
N ARG A 6 2.88 2.47 -6.86
CA ARG A 6 3.13 3.42 -5.77
C ARG A 6 2.92 2.77 -4.40
N LEU A 7 1.83 2.02 -4.21
CA LEU A 7 1.58 1.31 -2.96
C LEU A 7 2.63 0.22 -2.73
N ALA A 8 3.00 -0.55 -3.75
CA ALA A 8 4.06 -1.55 -3.65
C ALA A 8 5.38 -0.93 -3.19
N ARG A 9 5.75 0.24 -3.72
CA ARG A 9 6.96 0.96 -3.31
C ARG A 9 6.88 1.54 -1.90
N ALA A 10 5.71 2.03 -1.47
CA ALA A 10 5.51 2.47 -0.10
C ALA A 10 5.61 1.29 0.86
N LEU A 11 4.94 0.18 0.52
CA LEU A 11 4.91 -1.02 1.33
C LEU A 11 6.27 -1.70 1.42
N GLY A 12 7.05 -1.76 0.34
CA GLY A 12 8.42 -2.30 0.36
C GLY A 12 9.37 -1.52 1.26
N ARG A 13 9.09 -0.23 1.54
CA ARG A 13 9.84 0.56 2.53
C ARG A 13 9.42 0.22 3.97
N GLU A 14 8.12 0.03 4.18
CA GLU A 14 7.56 -0.32 5.49
C GLU A 14 7.70 -1.81 5.86
N PHE A 15 7.91 -2.66 4.86
CA PHE A 15 8.03 -4.11 4.93
C PHE A 15 9.23 -4.60 4.11
N PRO A 16 10.47 -4.40 4.60
CA PRO A 16 11.69 -4.76 3.87
C PRO A 16 11.98 -6.27 3.84
N ARG A 17 11.13 -7.08 4.48
CA ARG A 17 11.33 -8.54 4.62
C ARG A 17 11.21 -9.27 3.29
N LEU A 18 10.29 -8.83 2.43
CA LEU A 18 10.00 -9.49 1.17
C LEU A 18 9.91 -8.47 0.03
N PRO A 19 10.25 -8.85 -1.20
CA PRO A 19 9.95 -8.06 -2.38
C PRO A 19 8.45 -7.75 -2.47
N VAL A 20 8.12 -6.50 -2.78
CA VAL A 20 6.74 -6.05 -3.02
C VAL A 20 6.64 -5.46 -4.42
N THR A 21 5.73 -5.99 -5.24
CA THR A 21 5.54 -5.54 -6.62
C THR A 21 4.09 -5.11 -6.89
N GLY A 22 3.92 -4.11 -7.75
CA GLY A 22 2.61 -3.70 -8.25
C GLY A 22 2.29 -4.51 -9.49
N ARG A 23 1.35 -5.46 -9.39
CA ARG A 23 0.98 -6.44 -10.42
C ARG A 23 2.06 -7.52 -10.70
N PHE A 24 1.59 -8.72 -11.03
CA PHE A 24 2.42 -9.86 -11.41
C PHE A 24 2.88 -9.68 -12.86
N GLU A 25 4.19 -9.70 -13.12
CA GLU A 25 4.72 -9.83 -14.49
C GLU A 25 4.87 -11.31 -14.84
N PRO A 26 4.36 -11.77 -16.01
CA PRO A 26 4.61 -13.13 -16.47
C PRO A 26 6.12 -13.36 -16.60
N GLY A 27 6.64 -14.39 -15.91
CA GLY A 27 8.07 -14.75 -15.93
C GLY A 27 8.88 -14.28 -14.72
N ALA A 28 8.30 -13.52 -13.79
CA ALA A 28 8.95 -13.21 -12.52
C ALA A 28 9.22 -14.50 -11.73
N ASN A 29 10.47 -14.70 -11.31
CA ASN A 29 10.95 -15.95 -10.73
C ASN A 29 10.16 -16.32 -9.45
N GLN A 30 9.36 -17.38 -9.53
CA GLN A 30 8.31 -17.74 -8.57
C GLN A 30 8.83 -18.56 -7.37
N GLU A 31 10.14 -18.56 -7.16
CA GLU A 31 10.78 -19.44 -6.18
C GLU A 31 10.96 -18.81 -4.80
N ALA A 32 10.91 -17.48 -4.71
CA ALA A 32 11.05 -16.75 -3.46
C ALA A 32 9.71 -16.24 -2.92
N ASP A 33 9.63 -16.12 -1.59
CA ASP A 33 8.53 -15.46 -0.89
C ASP A 33 8.43 -14.00 -1.38
N HIS A 34 7.23 -13.54 -1.73
CA HIS A 34 7.00 -12.18 -2.22
C HIS A 34 5.55 -11.72 -2.03
N VAL A 35 5.34 -10.41 -2.16
CA VAL A 35 4.01 -9.79 -2.08
C VAL A 35 3.68 -9.09 -3.40
N THR A 36 2.47 -9.31 -3.91
CA THR A 36 1.94 -8.53 -5.03
C THR A 36 0.76 -7.66 -4.61
N VAL A 37 0.71 -6.44 -5.12
CA VAL A 37 -0.35 -5.47 -4.88
C VAL A 37 -1.25 -5.37 -6.11
N THR A 38 -2.56 -5.48 -5.91
CA THR A 38 -3.59 -5.26 -6.94
C THR A 38 -4.76 -4.45 -6.38
N ASP A 39 -5.34 -3.55 -7.16
CA ASP A 39 -6.60 -2.88 -6.81
C ASP A 39 -7.79 -3.66 -7.39
N ARG A 40 -8.81 -3.90 -6.56
CA ARG A 40 -10.05 -4.57 -6.96
C ARG A 40 -11.19 -3.59 -6.75
N GLN A 41 -11.39 -2.71 -7.74
CA GLN A 41 -12.50 -1.76 -7.91
C GLN A 41 -13.00 -1.05 -6.62
N GLY A 42 -12.91 0.29 -6.62
CA GLY A 42 -13.54 1.11 -5.57
C GLY A 42 -12.68 1.30 -4.33
N GLY A 43 -11.34 1.27 -4.47
CA GLY A 43 -10.41 1.57 -3.37
C GLY A 43 -10.16 0.40 -2.42
N ILE A 44 -10.52 -0.82 -2.82
CA ILE A 44 -10.19 -2.05 -2.12
C ILE A 44 -8.95 -2.68 -2.75
N TRP A 45 -7.85 -2.62 -2.02
CA TRP A 45 -6.56 -3.17 -2.42
C TRP A 45 -6.43 -4.60 -1.91
N THR A 46 -5.86 -5.47 -2.72
CA THR A 46 -5.50 -6.84 -2.35
C THR A 46 -3.99 -6.98 -2.37
N LEU A 47 -3.43 -7.35 -1.23
CA LEU A 47 -2.06 -7.83 -1.13
C LEU A 47 -2.09 -9.36 -1.16
N THR A 48 -1.31 -9.96 -2.04
CA THR A 48 -1.20 -11.42 -2.13
C THR A 48 0.20 -11.82 -1.70
N LEU A 49 0.29 -12.56 -0.60
CA LEU A 49 1.52 -13.14 -0.07
C LEU A 49 1.71 -14.53 -0.66
N PHE A 50 2.74 -14.67 -1.49
CA PHE A 50 3.25 -15.96 -1.93
C PHE A 50 4.34 -16.37 -0.94
N SER A 51 4.15 -17.49 -0.25
CA SER A 51 5.18 -18.06 0.60
C SER A 51 5.17 -19.57 0.54
N ARG A 52 6.35 -20.18 0.46
CA ARG A 52 6.54 -21.64 0.51
C ARG A 52 6.81 -22.15 1.93
N GLY A 53 6.90 -21.24 2.90
CA GLY A 53 7.16 -21.57 4.30
C GLY A 53 5.97 -22.24 5.01
N PRO A 54 6.20 -22.80 6.21
CA PRO A 54 5.12 -23.36 7.02
C PRO A 54 4.07 -22.30 7.39
N HIS A 55 2.86 -22.74 7.72
CA HIS A 55 1.71 -21.87 8.05
C HIS A 55 2.05 -20.82 9.13
N SER A 56 2.83 -21.19 10.15
CA SER A 56 3.28 -20.28 11.21
C SER A 56 4.11 -19.10 10.69
N ARG A 57 5.07 -19.36 9.80
CA ARG A 57 5.89 -18.32 9.16
C ARG A 57 5.02 -17.42 8.28
N ARG A 58 4.12 -18.01 7.50
CA ARG A 58 3.18 -17.27 6.65
C ARG A 58 2.30 -16.33 7.49
N ASN A 59 1.77 -16.80 8.62
CA ASN A 59 0.98 -15.96 9.52
C ASN A 59 1.79 -14.82 10.14
N GLY A 60 3.05 -15.07 10.51
CA GLY A 60 3.97 -14.02 10.95
C GLY A 60 4.14 -12.93 9.90
N LEU A 61 4.45 -13.33 8.66
CA LEU A 61 4.60 -12.43 7.53
C LEU A 61 3.32 -11.64 7.23
N LEU A 62 2.14 -12.26 7.31
CA LEU A 62 0.86 -11.57 7.13
C LEU A 62 0.62 -10.51 8.20
N ARG A 63 0.93 -10.80 9.46
CA ARG A 63 0.78 -9.83 10.56
C ARG A 63 1.72 -8.64 10.39
N GLU A 64 2.98 -8.89 10.01
CA GLU A 64 3.95 -7.84 9.72
C GLU A 64 3.52 -7.01 8.50
N LEU A 65 3.04 -7.67 7.44
CA LEU A 65 2.52 -7.02 6.23
C LEU A 65 1.31 -6.14 6.54
N ALA A 66 0.39 -6.61 7.39
CA ALA A 66 -0.76 -5.85 7.85
C ALA A 66 -0.36 -4.60 8.65
N ALA A 67 0.64 -4.74 9.54
CA ALA A 67 1.17 -3.61 10.29
C ALA A 67 1.85 -2.58 9.36
N ALA A 68 2.62 -3.04 8.37
CA ALA A 68 3.27 -2.18 7.38
C ALA A 68 2.27 -1.45 6.48
N ALA A 69 1.22 -2.14 6.03
CA ALA A 69 0.16 -1.54 5.22
C ALA A 69 -0.52 -0.37 5.96
N ARG A 70 -0.77 -0.50 7.27
CA ARG A 70 -1.38 0.56 8.08
C ARG A 70 -0.50 1.81 8.23
N ARG A 71 0.83 1.66 8.12
CA ARG A 71 1.79 2.78 8.14
C ARG A 71 1.92 3.47 6.79
N CYS A 72 1.59 2.77 5.69
CA CYS A 72 1.68 3.34 4.36
C CYS A 72 0.74 4.54 4.19
N ARG A 73 1.25 5.59 3.53
CA ARG A 73 0.48 6.73 3.06
C ARG A 73 0.75 6.90 1.57
N LEU A 74 -0.32 6.93 0.78
CA LEU A 74 -0.22 7.16 -0.65
C LEU A 74 -0.60 8.60 -0.95
N HIS A 75 0.31 9.33 -1.58
CA HIS A 75 0.04 10.67 -2.09
C HIS A 75 -0.40 10.57 -3.56
N SER A 76 -1.55 11.13 -3.86
CA SER A 76 -2.06 11.31 -5.22
C SER A 76 -2.56 12.73 -5.42
N VAL A 77 -2.76 13.10 -6.68
CA VAL A 77 -3.45 14.32 -7.06
C VAL A 77 -4.69 13.88 -7.81
N ASP A 78 -5.85 14.41 -7.44
CA ASP A 78 -7.10 14.09 -8.11
C ASP A 78 -7.21 14.80 -9.47
N ARG A 79 -8.34 14.63 -10.17
CA ARG A 79 -8.56 15.24 -11.49
C ARG A 79 -8.67 16.77 -11.46
N LEU A 80 -8.93 17.35 -10.29
CA LEU A 80 -9.11 18.78 -10.07
C LEU A 80 -7.84 19.44 -9.52
N GLY A 81 -6.77 18.67 -9.28
CA GLY A 81 -5.50 19.18 -8.77
C GLY A 81 -5.35 19.10 -7.25
N TYR A 82 -6.34 18.57 -6.52
CA TYR A 82 -6.25 18.45 -5.07
C TYR A 82 -5.31 17.34 -4.64
N ARG A 83 -4.48 17.63 -3.64
CA ARG A 83 -3.65 16.61 -2.99
C ARG A 83 -4.54 15.68 -2.16
N GLU A 84 -4.53 14.41 -2.54
CA GLU A 84 -5.21 13.33 -1.84
C GLU A 84 -4.16 12.49 -1.10
N ILE A 85 -4.43 12.21 0.18
CA ILE A 85 -3.66 11.25 0.95
C ILE A 85 -4.58 10.06 1.25
N SER A 86 -4.20 8.88 0.77
CA SER A 86 -4.83 7.62 1.14
C SER A 86 -4.08 6.97 2.29
N ALA A 87 -4.79 6.68 3.38
CA ALA A 87 -4.37 5.76 4.42
C ALA A 87 -5.04 4.40 4.19
N PHE A 88 -4.49 3.34 4.78
CA PHE A 88 -4.96 1.98 4.56
C PHE A 88 -5.43 1.33 5.85
N GLU A 89 -6.65 0.82 5.81
CA GLU A 89 -7.21 -0.02 6.87
C GLU A 89 -7.26 -1.46 6.39
N VAL A 90 -6.87 -2.39 7.26
CA VAL A 90 -6.98 -3.81 6.97
C VAL A 90 -8.42 -4.24 7.23
N THR A 91 -9.13 -4.65 6.18
CA THR A 91 -10.54 -5.01 6.29
C THR A 91 -10.78 -6.50 6.40
N ASP A 92 -9.89 -7.31 5.83
CA ASP A 92 -10.12 -8.75 5.71
C ASP A 92 -8.81 -9.50 5.43
N TRP A 93 -8.77 -10.77 5.84
CA TRP A 93 -7.63 -11.67 5.76
C TRP A 93 -8.18 -12.99 5.24
N VAL A 94 -7.79 -13.37 4.02
CA VAL A 94 -8.20 -14.64 3.43
C VAL A 94 -7.05 -15.62 3.63
N ASP A 95 -7.17 -16.46 4.65
CA ASP A 95 -6.32 -17.65 4.78
C ASP A 95 -6.76 -18.65 3.70
N PRO A 96 -5.84 -19.13 2.86
CA PRO A 96 -6.19 -20.05 1.80
C PRO A 96 -6.67 -21.39 2.36
N ALA A 97 -7.65 -21.97 1.68
CA ALA A 97 -8.17 -23.30 2.00
C ALA A 97 -7.09 -24.40 1.86
N HIS A 98 -6.04 -24.14 1.08
CA HIS A 98 -4.94 -25.08 0.88
C HIS A 98 -3.56 -24.45 1.15
N PRO A 99 -2.59 -25.21 1.68
CA PRO A 99 -1.25 -24.71 2.02
C PRO A 99 -0.48 -24.08 0.85
N TRP A 100 -0.67 -24.60 -0.37
CA TRP A 100 0.02 -24.15 -1.58
C TRP A 100 -0.60 -22.91 -2.23
N GLN A 101 -1.78 -22.49 -1.78
CA GLN A 101 -2.39 -21.25 -2.27
C GLN A 101 -1.80 -20.04 -1.54
N PRO A 102 -1.70 -18.89 -2.21
CA PRO A 102 -1.21 -17.68 -1.57
C PRO A 102 -2.26 -17.09 -0.62
N ALA A 103 -1.78 -16.47 0.46
CA ALA A 103 -2.64 -15.76 1.39
C ALA A 103 -2.94 -14.35 0.90
N LYS A 104 -4.13 -13.83 1.22
CA LYS A 104 -4.55 -12.51 0.77
C LYS A 104 -4.92 -11.62 1.94
N LEU A 105 -4.49 -10.36 1.87
CA LEU A 105 -4.86 -9.30 2.79
C LEU A 105 -5.61 -8.24 2.01
N ARG A 106 -6.81 -7.87 2.46
CA ARG A 106 -7.58 -6.78 1.85
C ARG A 106 -7.40 -5.51 2.65
N LEU A 107 -7.14 -4.43 1.95
CA LEU A 107 -7.03 -3.10 2.50
C LEU A 107 -8.12 -2.22 1.90
N ARG A 108 -8.73 -1.37 2.71
CA ARG A 108 -9.56 -0.27 2.25
C ARG A 108 -8.75 1.02 2.34
N ALA A 109 -8.72 1.76 1.25
CA ALA A 109 -8.18 3.12 1.26
C ALA A 109 -9.18 4.07 1.92
N THR A 110 -8.78 4.73 3.00
CA THR A 110 -9.49 5.88 3.55
C THR A 110 -8.81 7.15 3.05
N LYS A 111 -9.58 7.96 2.33
CA LYS A 111 -9.08 9.18 1.69
C LYS A 111 -9.27 10.36 2.62
N ARG A 112 -8.24 11.18 2.78
CA ARG A 112 -8.36 12.52 3.36
C ARG A 112 -7.92 13.52 2.30
N PHE A 113 -8.78 14.51 2.05
CA PHE A 113 -8.49 15.63 1.17
C PHE A 113 -7.88 16.74 2.01
N ARG A 114 -6.76 17.31 1.56
CA ARG A 114 -6.24 18.55 2.13
C ARG A 114 -6.31 19.61 1.03
N HIS A 115 -7.06 20.67 1.31
CA HIS A 115 -7.13 21.81 0.42
C HIS A 115 -5.74 22.46 0.32
N SER A 116 -5.30 22.76 -0.89
CA SER A 116 -4.07 23.48 -1.15
C SER A 116 -4.38 24.95 -1.45
N ASP A 117 -5.14 25.59 -0.55
CA ASP A 117 -5.11 27.05 -0.38
C ASP A 117 -4.62 27.34 1.03
N GLU A 118 -3.32 27.22 1.22
CA GLU A 118 -2.57 28.12 2.07
C GLU A 118 -1.33 28.42 1.22
N ALA A 119 -1.54 29.25 0.21
CA ALA A 119 -0.46 30.07 -0.30
C ALA A 119 0.05 30.85 0.91
N ASP A 120 1.30 30.60 1.26
CA ASP A 120 2.13 31.39 2.16
C ASP A 120 1.97 32.86 1.77
N THR A 121 1.01 33.54 2.39
CA THR A 121 0.74 34.97 2.20
C THR A 121 1.02 35.66 3.53
N ASP A 122 2.19 35.37 4.11
CA ASP A 122 2.70 36.11 5.25
C ASP A 122 4.23 36.21 5.16
N ALA A 123 4.69 36.81 4.07
CA ALA A 123 6.05 37.31 3.98
C ALA A 123 6.02 38.72 3.37
N LYS A 124 6.20 39.70 4.27
CA LYS A 124 6.48 41.13 4.02
C LYS A 124 5.28 42.06 3.85
N ALA A 125 4.52 42.22 4.92
CA ALA A 125 4.14 43.56 5.34
C ALA A 125 4.94 43.89 6.62
N GLU A 126 5.30 45.16 6.79
CA GLU A 126 6.02 45.73 7.93
C GLU A 126 7.55 45.64 7.89
N ASP A 127 8.14 46.45 7.01
CA ASP A 127 9.31 47.25 7.40
C ASP A 127 9.00 48.71 7.05
N PHE A 128 8.37 49.40 8.00
CA PHE A 128 8.21 50.85 8.05
C PHE A 128 8.55 51.27 9.48
N ALA A 129 9.81 51.65 9.71
CA ALA A 129 10.25 52.71 10.61
C ALA A 129 11.73 53.02 10.39
#